data_AF-W2IQL9-F1
#
_entry.id   AF-W2IQL9-F1
#
_cell.length_a   1.000
_cell.length_b   1.000
_cell.length_c   1.000
_cell.angle_alpha   90.00
_cell.angle_beta   90.00
_cell.angle_gamma   90.00
#
_symmetry.space_group_name_H-M   'P 1'
#
loop_
_entity.id
_entity.type
_entity.pdbx_description
1 polymer ?
#
loop_
_entity_poly.entity_id
_entity_poly.type
_entity_poly.pdbx_seq_one_letter_code
_entity_poly.pdbx_strand_id
1 'polypeptide(L)'
;MLLSCVDTKKKKRKLSTLEEGSSSMWSDSRGTTLPSGGVAGSSSRSQPPQAAALAAMRRHGRTLLLLVAFGVLTYISLSKSTMSGSVGTGISNSAELRTPQNWGNDQPMLLPSVTTVKHNIRQQPTLAPPPKPNSFGIVIVADLDKKSKDESSKKPQFLSYIMHATLKVTPSSSSATQKRDAYSVTFGEETRFSTHMNEAGRGFELSELAWFNGKLLAFDDRTGIVFRLKHFEGVSRTKPLQAIPEHIIMEGDGFNGKGQKHEWATVKDGELYMGSVGKEFTDNDGNVIGDGNLWVAVMDRAGEVRHEDWTANFAAVRKALNCEWPGYVVHEAIEWSPVRRQWFILPRRVSTEPYNDMEDEKRGSNKVIIASEDFSSIQVREVGKVTPLRGFSSFKFVPRSDDSVIVAIKSVEVEDEQRQTSYITVFDVDGNVLMEETEIPGAKKYEGVAFAHDWS
;
A
#
# COMPACT_ATOMS: atom_id res chain seq x y z
N MET A 1 -26.08 59.10 -0.18
CA MET A 1 -26.89 60.26 -0.61
C MET A 1 -26.74 60.33 -2.13
N LEU A 2 -27.68 59.76 -2.89
CA LEU A 2 -28.96 60.31 -3.38
C LEU A 2 -28.79 61.41 -4.45
N LEU A 3 -29.22 61.06 -5.68
CA LEU A 3 -30.03 61.79 -6.68
C LEU A 3 -29.85 61.04 -8.04
N SER A 4 -30.76 60.15 -8.47
CA SER A 4 -32.07 60.35 -9.17
C SER A 4 -31.90 60.93 -10.58
N CYS A 5 -32.59 60.56 -11.67
CA CYS A 5 -33.73 59.68 -11.97
C CYS A 5 -33.81 59.53 -13.52
N VAL A 6 -34.10 58.34 -14.06
CA VAL A 6 -35.35 57.94 -14.79
C VAL A 6 -35.54 58.53 -16.20
N ASP A 7 -35.59 57.68 -17.25
CA ASP A 7 -36.85 57.38 -17.94
C ASP A 7 -36.77 56.13 -18.85
N THR A 8 -37.95 55.68 -19.26
CA THR A 8 -38.44 54.33 -19.53
C THR A 8 -38.65 54.04 -21.02
N LYS A 9 -38.71 52.75 -21.41
CA LYS A 9 -39.81 52.20 -22.27
C LYS A 9 -39.81 50.67 -22.40
N LYS A 10 -41.00 50.10 -22.20
CA LYS A 10 -41.45 48.70 -22.34
C LYS A 10 -41.77 48.32 -23.79
N LYS A 11 -41.71 47.00 -24.07
CA LYS A 11 -42.64 46.10 -24.84
C LYS A 11 -41.79 45.02 -25.56
N LYS A 12 -42.17 43.74 -25.73
CA LYS A 12 -43.41 42.96 -25.55
C LYS A 12 -43.06 41.46 -25.59
N ARG A 13 -43.81 40.64 -24.84
CA ARG A 13 -43.92 39.16 -24.95
C ARG A 13 -44.35 38.71 -26.35
N LYS A 14 -43.96 37.48 -26.74
CA LYS A 14 -44.91 36.45 -27.22
C LYS A 14 -44.36 35.03 -26.97
N LEU A 15 -45.29 34.19 -26.54
CA LEU A 15 -45.22 32.76 -26.21
C LEU A 15 -46.39 32.13 -26.99
N SER A 16 -46.22 30.96 -27.61
CA SER A 16 -47.27 29.93 -27.88
C SER A 16 -46.70 28.83 -28.81
N THR A 17 -46.55 27.59 -28.32
CA THR A 17 -47.39 26.37 -28.59
C THR A 17 -47.15 25.74 -29.98
N LEU A 18 -46.61 24.53 -30.07
CA LEU A 18 -47.19 23.17 -29.87
C LEU A 18 -48.01 22.66 -31.07
N GLU A 19 -47.91 21.33 -31.25
CA GLU A 19 -48.61 20.38 -32.15
C GLU A 19 -47.93 20.04 -33.47
N GLU A 20 -48.06 18.83 -34.04
CA GLU A 20 -48.30 17.43 -33.61
C GLU A 20 -48.21 16.59 -34.92
N GLY A 21 -48.11 15.26 -34.83
CA GLY A 21 -48.33 14.33 -35.97
C GLY A 21 -47.32 13.17 -36.00
N SER A 22 -47.53 12.06 -35.30
CA SER A 22 -48.41 10.90 -35.61
C SER A 22 -47.77 9.88 -36.58
N SER A 23 -47.49 8.65 -36.14
CA SER A 23 -48.33 7.44 -36.32
C SER A 23 -47.71 6.30 -35.48
N SER A 24 -48.43 5.72 -34.50
CA SER A 24 -49.35 4.54 -34.57
C SER A 24 -48.61 3.22 -34.92
N MET A 25 -48.88 2.02 -34.41
CA MET A 25 -50.06 1.37 -33.79
C MET A 25 -49.59 -0.06 -33.36
N TRP A 26 -49.86 -0.62 -32.16
CA TRP A 26 -50.99 -1.50 -31.74
C TRP A 26 -50.78 -1.83 -30.23
N SER A 27 -51.70 -1.51 -29.29
CA SER A 27 -52.90 -2.28 -28.86
C SER A 27 -52.57 -3.72 -28.42
N ASP A 28 -52.90 -4.26 -27.26
CA ASP A 28 -54.10 -4.20 -26.40
C ASP A 28 -53.80 -5.14 -25.19
N SER A 29 -54.48 -5.23 -24.04
CA SER A 29 -55.56 -4.53 -23.34
C SER A 29 -55.84 -5.28 -22.01
N ARG A 30 -56.64 -4.65 -21.13
CA ARG A 30 -57.32 -5.14 -19.89
C ARG A 30 -56.48 -5.07 -18.60
N GLY A 31 -56.78 -4.27 -17.57
CA GLY A 31 -57.94 -3.43 -17.24
C GLY A 31 -58.69 -3.98 -16.01
N THR A 32 -58.68 -3.29 -14.86
CA THR A 32 -59.87 -2.93 -14.03
C THR A 32 -59.52 -2.21 -12.68
N THR A 33 -59.95 -0.94 -12.60
CA THR A 33 -60.70 -0.23 -11.52
C THR A 33 -60.32 -0.28 -10.02
N LEU A 34 -59.80 0.87 -9.52
CA LEU A 34 -60.27 1.81 -8.45
C LEU A 34 -61.39 1.37 -7.45
N PRO A 35 -61.54 1.94 -6.22
CA PRO A 35 -61.39 3.39 -5.93
C PRO A 35 -60.93 3.88 -4.52
N SER A 36 -60.49 5.15 -4.53
CA SER A 36 -60.68 6.28 -3.57
C SER A 36 -60.70 6.12 -2.04
N GLY A 37 -59.96 7.01 -1.36
CA GLY A 37 -60.48 7.70 -0.16
C GLY A 37 -59.45 8.17 0.86
N GLY A 38 -59.46 9.47 1.18
CA GLY A 38 -59.32 9.93 2.57
C GLY A 38 -57.99 10.53 3.02
N VAL A 39 -57.96 11.86 3.14
CA VAL A 39 -57.01 12.63 3.96
C VAL A 39 -57.65 12.87 5.33
N ALA A 40 -56.95 12.56 6.44
CA ALA A 40 -57.09 13.23 7.75
C ALA A 40 -56.00 12.83 8.76
N GLY A 41 -55.37 13.83 9.40
CA GLY A 41 -55.30 13.96 10.86
C GLY A 41 -54.34 13.10 11.70
N SER A 42 -53.24 13.74 12.13
CA SER A 42 -52.43 13.57 13.37
C SER A 42 -52.70 12.41 14.36
N SER A 43 -51.62 11.78 14.83
CA SER A 43 -51.27 11.74 16.27
C SER A 43 -49.89 11.10 16.51
N SER A 44 -49.10 11.76 17.35
CA SER A 44 -47.90 11.23 17.97
C SER A 44 -48.28 10.20 19.03
N ARG A 45 -47.64 9.01 18.99
CA ARG A 45 -47.68 8.07 20.11
C ARG A 45 -46.35 7.34 20.22
N SER A 46 -45.63 7.65 21.29
CA SER A 46 -44.41 6.98 21.75
C SER A 46 -44.71 5.51 22.09
N GLN A 47 -43.87 4.59 21.62
CA GLN A 47 -43.87 3.19 22.04
C GLN A 47 -43.05 3.00 23.32
N PRO A 48 -43.42 2.06 24.22
CA PRO A 48 -42.67 1.77 25.43
C PRO A 48 -41.39 0.96 25.16
N PRO A 49 -40.36 1.07 26.01
CA PRO A 49 -38.98 0.62 25.74
C PRO A 49 -38.76 -0.90 25.66
N GLN A 50 -39.78 -1.75 25.87
CA GLN A 50 -39.61 -3.20 25.87
C GLN A 50 -39.76 -3.85 24.47
N ALA A 51 -40.47 -3.21 23.53
CA ALA A 51 -40.63 -3.75 22.17
C ALA A 51 -39.37 -3.56 21.29
N ALA A 52 -38.59 -2.50 21.53
CA ALA A 52 -37.35 -2.22 20.82
C ALA A 52 -36.21 -3.19 21.19
N ALA A 53 -36.14 -3.61 22.46
CA ALA A 53 -35.15 -4.55 22.95
C ALA A 53 -35.33 -5.97 22.37
N LEU A 54 -36.58 -6.45 22.26
CA LEU A 54 -36.90 -7.75 21.64
C LEU A 54 -36.66 -7.75 20.11
N ALA A 55 -36.81 -6.61 19.44
CA ALA A 55 -36.50 -6.45 18.02
C ALA A 55 -34.98 -6.34 17.73
N ALA A 56 -34.18 -5.91 18.72
CA ALA A 56 -32.72 -5.90 18.65
C ALA A 56 -32.13 -7.30 18.90
N MET A 57 -32.64 -8.04 19.89
CA MET A 57 -32.22 -9.43 20.15
C MET A 57 -32.56 -10.39 19.00
N ARG A 58 -33.68 -10.20 18.30
CA ARG A 58 -34.01 -10.98 17.09
C ARG A 58 -33.15 -10.66 15.87
N ARG A 59 -32.50 -9.49 15.82
CA ARG A 59 -31.56 -9.14 14.75
C ARG A 59 -30.17 -9.72 15.00
N HIS A 60 -29.68 -9.66 16.24
CA HIS A 60 -28.37 -10.24 16.59
C HIS A 60 -28.36 -11.77 16.52
N GLY A 61 -29.47 -12.43 16.89
CA GLY A 61 -29.62 -13.88 16.72
C GLY A 61 -29.63 -14.34 15.26
N ARG A 62 -30.15 -13.52 14.32
CA ARG A 62 -30.15 -13.84 12.89
C ARG A 62 -28.81 -13.58 12.22
N THR A 63 -28.06 -12.57 12.65
CA THR A 63 -26.69 -12.31 12.18
C THR A 63 -25.72 -13.41 12.64
N LEU A 64 -25.87 -13.89 13.89
CA LEU A 64 -25.06 -15.00 14.41
C LEU A 64 -25.40 -16.34 13.74
N LEU A 65 -26.68 -16.62 13.49
CA LEU A 65 -27.11 -17.81 12.73
C LEU A 65 -26.66 -17.77 11.26
N LEU A 66 -26.59 -16.58 10.63
CA LEU A 66 -26.07 -16.43 9.27
C LEU A 66 -24.55 -16.59 9.20
N LEU A 67 -23.80 -16.12 10.20
CA LEU A 67 -22.34 -16.30 10.28
C LEU A 67 -21.96 -17.78 10.54
N VAL A 68 -22.70 -18.46 11.42
CA VAL A 68 -22.52 -19.91 11.65
C VAL A 68 -22.96 -20.71 10.42
N ALA A 69 -24.06 -20.34 9.75
CA ALA A 69 -24.47 -20.99 8.51
C ALA A 69 -23.49 -20.77 7.35
N PHE A 70 -22.84 -19.59 7.25
CA PHE A 70 -21.83 -19.32 6.24
C PHE A 70 -20.53 -20.10 6.52
N GLY A 71 -20.11 -20.19 7.79
CA GLY A 71 -18.97 -21.02 8.21
C GLY A 71 -19.19 -22.53 8.03
N VAL A 72 -20.44 -23.00 8.21
CA VAL A 72 -20.81 -24.41 7.95
C VAL A 72 -20.95 -24.69 6.44
N LEU A 73 -21.44 -23.73 5.63
CA LEU A 73 -21.49 -23.91 4.17
C LEU A 73 -20.11 -23.88 3.52
N THR A 74 -19.16 -23.06 3.99
CA THR A 74 -17.77 -23.11 3.51
C THR A 74 -17.10 -24.41 3.94
N TYR A 75 -17.33 -24.89 5.17
CA TYR A 75 -16.83 -26.20 5.62
C TYR A 75 -17.42 -27.37 4.81
N ILE A 76 -18.71 -27.33 4.46
CA ILE A 76 -19.37 -28.39 3.66
C ILE A 76 -18.98 -28.32 2.17
N SER A 77 -18.67 -27.14 1.63
CA SER A 77 -18.15 -27.02 0.26
C SER A 77 -16.69 -27.50 0.15
N LEU A 78 -15.88 -27.35 1.20
CA LEU A 78 -14.52 -27.90 1.24
C LEU A 78 -14.46 -29.40 1.56
N SER A 79 -15.50 -29.98 2.20
CA SER A 79 -15.53 -31.41 2.58
C SER A 79 -16.30 -32.32 1.61
N LYS A 80 -16.77 -31.81 0.46
CA LYS A 80 -17.51 -32.60 -0.56
C LYS A 80 -16.78 -32.80 -1.89
N SER A 81 -15.46 -32.73 -1.90
CA SER A 81 -14.64 -33.18 -3.02
C SER A 81 -13.76 -34.36 -2.59
N THR A 82 -14.38 -35.49 -2.25
CA THR A 82 -13.68 -36.77 -2.26
C THR A 82 -14.65 -37.93 -2.50
N MET A 83 -14.20 -38.85 -3.38
CA MET A 83 -14.82 -40.08 -3.90
C MET A 83 -15.71 -39.86 -5.14
N SER A 84 -15.49 -40.44 -6.32
CA SER A 84 -14.67 -41.56 -6.82
C SER A 84 -14.32 -41.26 -8.31
N GLY A 85 -13.10 -41.44 -8.82
CA GLY A 85 -12.48 -42.73 -9.14
C GLY A 85 -12.32 -42.89 -10.67
N SER A 86 -11.16 -42.55 -11.21
CA SER A 86 -10.57 -43.23 -12.37
C SER A 86 -9.04 -43.11 -12.32
N VAL A 87 -8.37 -44.24 -12.51
CA VAL A 87 -6.92 -44.37 -12.42
C VAL A 87 -6.28 -43.65 -13.60
N GLY A 88 -5.54 -42.58 -13.29
CA GLY A 88 -4.64 -41.90 -14.22
C GLY A 88 -3.44 -41.40 -13.41
N THR A 89 -2.24 -41.83 -13.78
CA THR A 89 -0.97 -41.41 -13.20
C THR A 89 -0.81 -39.89 -13.34
N GLY A 90 -1.10 -39.15 -12.26
CA GLY A 90 -0.88 -37.73 -12.14
C GLY A 90 0.11 -37.47 -11.00
N ILE A 91 1.20 -36.77 -11.31
CA ILE A 91 2.17 -36.27 -10.35
C ILE A 91 1.46 -35.27 -9.44
N SER A 92 1.35 -35.60 -8.15
CA SER A 92 0.83 -34.69 -7.13
C SER A 92 1.94 -33.73 -6.69
N ASN A 93 1.98 -32.53 -7.27
CA ASN A 93 2.70 -31.41 -6.67
C ASN A 93 1.78 -30.70 -5.68
N SER A 94 1.58 -31.28 -4.51
CA SER A 94 1.17 -30.51 -3.33
C SER A 94 2.46 -30.16 -2.59
N ALA A 95 3.03 -28.98 -2.86
CA ALA A 95 4.11 -28.47 -2.03
C ALA A 95 3.59 -28.37 -0.59
N GLU A 96 4.22 -29.08 0.34
CA GLU A 96 3.88 -28.99 1.77
C GLU A 96 4.07 -27.54 2.23
N LEU A 97 3.18 -27.07 3.12
CA LEU A 97 3.31 -25.74 3.70
C LEU A 97 4.66 -25.61 4.40
N ARG A 98 5.43 -24.60 4.01
CA ARG A 98 6.76 -24.37 4.57
C ARG A 98 6.66 -23.69 5.93
N THR A 99 7.41 -24.24 6.88
CA THR A 99 7.48 -23.83 8.26
C THR A 99 8.94 -23.63 8.66
N PRO A 100 9.22 -22.81 9.68
CA PRO A 100 10.57 -22.64 10.23
C PRO A 100 11.30 -23.94 10.56
N GLN A 101 10.56 -25.01 10.86
CA GLN A 101 11.09 -26.33 11.19
C GLN A 101 11.52 -27.14 9.95
N ASN A 102 11.00 -26.85 8.74
CA ASN A 102 11.29 -27.61 7.52
C ASN A 102 12.01 -26.82 6.41
N TRP A 103 12.40 -25.55 6.66
CA TRP A 103 13.17 -24.73 5.70
C TRP A 103 14.45 -25.39 5.16
N GLY A 104 15.08 -26.29 5.94
CA GLY A 104 16.36 -26.91 5.59
C GLY A 104 16.29 -28.11 4.64
N ASN A 105 15.08 -28.54 4.24
CA ASN A 105 14.92 -29.70 3.36
C ASN A 105 15.00 -29.37 1.87
N ASP A 106 14.91 -28.08 1.51
CA ASP A 106 15.19 -27.61 0.16
C ASP A 106 16.62 -27.07 0.14
N GLN A 107 17.48 -27.73 -0.65
CA GLN A 107 18.81 -27.22 -0.98
C GLN A 107 18.70 -25.75 -1.39
N PRO A 108 19.63 -24.85 -1.00
CA PRO A 108 19.68 -23.53 -1.59
C PRO A 108 19.73 -23.72 -3.11
N MET A 109 18.66 -23.30 -3.80
CA MET A 109 18.66 -23.17 -5.24
C MET A 109 19.80 -22.21 -5.56
N LEU A 110 20.95 -22.77 -5.92
CA LEU A 110 22.06 -22.03 -6.48
C LEU A 110 21.47 -21.22 -7.62
N LEU A 111 21.34 -19.91 -7.42
CA LEU A 111 20.99 -18.98 -8.48
C LEU A 111 21.86 -19.36 -9.67
N PRO A 112 21.27 -19.65 -10.85
CA PRO A 112 22.09 -19.93 -12.02
C PRO A 112 23.05 -18.76 -12.17
N SER A 113 24.34 -19.06 -12.25
CA SER A 113 25.38 -18.05 -12.47
C SER A 113 24.97 -17.22 -13.68
N VAL A 114 24.53 -15.99 -13.42
CA VAL A 114 24.19 -15.06 -14.49
C VAL A 114 25.47 -14.85 -15.27
N THR A 115 25.54 -15.37 -16.49
CA THR A 115 26.54 -14.96 -17.45
C THR A 115 26.37 -13.46 -17.61
N THR A 116 27.27 -12.70 -17.00
CA THR A 116 27.32 -11.25 -17.12
C THR A 116 27.47 -10.93 -18.61
N VAL A 117 26.39 -10.52 -19.25
CA VAL A 117 26.51 -9.84 -20.54
C VAL A 117 27.20 -8.53 -20.22
N LYS A 118 28.52 -8.49 -20.44
CA LYS A 118 29.27 -7.23 -20.45
C LYS A 118 28.70 -6.39 -21.58
N HIS A 119 27.73 -5.54 -21.28
CA HIS A 119 27.43 -4.42 -22.14
C HIS A 119 28.69 -3.54 -22.15
N ASN A 120 29.46 -3.63 -23.23
CA ASN A 120 30.47 -2.64 -23.57
C ASN A 120 29.73 -1.33 -23.89
N ILE A 121 29.27 -0.64 -22.86
CA ILE A 121 28.79 0.72 -22.95
C ILE A 121 30.03 1.54 -23.27
N ARG A 122 30.11 1.99 -24.52
CA ARG A 122 31.05 3.02 -24.96
C ARG A 122 30.90 4.19 -23.99
N GLN A 123 31.90 4.44 -23.15
CA GLN A 123 31.94 5.59 -22.26
C GLN A 123 31.88 6.86 -23.13
N GLN A 124 30.69 7.44 -23.26
CA GLN A 124 30.57 8.83 -23.67
C GLN A 124 31.23 9.68 -22.58
N PRO A 125 31.90 10.80 -22.94
CA PRO A 125 32.47 11.72 -21.96
C PRO A 125 31.38 12.10 -20.97
N THR A 126 31.52 11.62 -19.73
CA THR A 126 30.53 11.85 -18.68
C THR A 126 30.68 13.31 -18.29
N LEU A 127 29.75 14.16 -18.72
CA LEU A 127 29.61 15.49 -18.15
C LEU A 127 29.56 15.32 -16.63
N ALA A 128 30.32 16.14 -15.90
CA ALA A 128 30.28 16.12 -14.45
C ALA A 128 28.81 16.22 -14.00
N PRO A 129 28.34 15.34 -13.11
CA PRO A 129 26.96 15.39 -12.66
C PRO A 129 26.65 16.76 -12.07
N PRO A 130 25.43 17.29 -12.27
CA PRO A 130 25.04 18.57 -11.68
C PRO A 130 25.20 18.51 -10.16
N PRO A 131 25.55 19.65 -9.52
CA PRO A 131 25.73 19.70 -8.08
C PRO A 131 24.46 19.27 -7.34
N LYS A 132 24.63 18.67 -6.15
CA LYS A 132 23.52 18.32 -5.24
C LYS A 132 22.67 19.57 -5.01
N PRO A 133 21.35 19.54 -5.30
CA PRO A 133 20.49 20.68 -5.04
C PRO A 133 20.35 20.90 -3.53
N ASN A 134 19.99 22.13 -3.14
CA ASN A 134 19.72 22.48 -1.75
C ASN A 134 18.30 22.10 -1.30
N SER A 135 17.50 21.51 -2.18
CA SER A 135 16.17 20.99 -1.86
C SER A 135 15.72 19.94 -2.85
N PHE A 136 14.88 19.02 -2.39
CA PHE A 136 14.25 17.98 -3.20
C PHE A 136 12.74 18.00 -2.98
N GLY A 137 11.97 17.93 -4.06
CA GLY A 137 10.54 17.61 -3.97
C GLY A 137 10.39 16.13 -3.62
N ILE A 138 9.50 15.84 -2.67
CA ILE A 138 9.10 14.48 -2.31
C ILE A 138 7.58 14.34 -2.44
N VAL A 139 7.15 13.13 -2.74
CA VAL A 139 5.74 12.72 -2.74
C VAL A 139 5.57 11.54 -1.80
N ILE A 140 4.47 11.55 -1.06
CA ILE A 140 4.19 10.58 -0.01
C ILE A 140 2.77 10.06 -0.21
N VAL A 141 2.56 8.75 -0.28
CA VAL A 141 1.23 8.15 -0.52
C VAL A 141 0.65 7.53 0.74
N ALA A 142 -0.66 7.72 0.93
CA ALA A 142 -1.38 7.18 2.06
C ALA A 142 -1.96 5.79 1.77
N ASP A 143 -1.81 4.90 2.73
CA ASP A 143 -2.70 3.75 2.89
C ASP A 143 -3.76 4.10 3.95
N LEU A 144 -5.01 3.84 3.64
CA LEU A 144 -6.15 4.10 4.54
C LEU A 144 -6.74 2.81 5.09
N ASP A 145 -6.14 1.67 4.78
CA ASP A 145 -6.66 0.34 5.08
C ASP A 145 -8.10 0.22 4.57
N LYS A 146 -9.00 -0.35 5.40
CA LYS A 146 -10.43 -0.45 5.12
C LYS A 146 -11.11 0.92 4.94
N LYS A 147 -10.52 2.03 5.42
CA LYS A 147 -11.07 3.40 5.27
C LYS A 147 -10.83 3.96 3.87
N SER A 148 -10.12 3.25 2.98
CA SER A 148 -10.00 3.61 1.57
C SER A 148 -11.36 3.59 0.87
N LYS A 149 -12.28 2.73 1.30
CA LYS A 149 -13.62 2.61 0.71
C LYS A 149 -14.46 3.87 0.90
N ASP A 150 -14.94 4.44 -0.20
CA ASP A 150 -15.87 5.58 -0.19
C ASP A 150 -17.31 5.09 0.08
N GLU A 151 -17.72 5.12 1.35
CA GLU A 151 -19.07 4.73 1.77
C GLU A 151 -20.18 5.63 1.22
N SER A 152 -19.84 6.81 0.69
CA SER A 152 -20.82 7.69 0.02
C SER A 152 -21.09 7.30 -1.44
N SER A 153 -20.22 6.47 -2.03
CA SER A 153 -20.33 6.06 -3.43
C SER A 153 -21.33 4.92 -3.61
N LYS A 154 -22.18 5.02 -4.63
CA LYS A 154 -23.17 3.97 -4.97
C LYS A 154 -22.55 2.70 -5.55
N LYS A 155 -21.32 2.81 -6.07
CA LYS A 155 -20.53 1.70 -6.61
C LYS A 155 -19.24 1.60 -5.79
N PRO A 156 -18.63 0.41 -5.66
CA PRO A 156 -17.33 0.30 -5.01
C PRO A 156 -16.34 1.30 -5.61
N GLN A 157 -15.82 2.16 -4.74
CA GLN A 157 -14.83 3.17 -5.07
C GLN A 157 -13.91 3.30 -3.86
N PHE A 158 -12.62 3.39 -4.14
CA PHE A 158 -11.56 3.37 -3.15
C PHE A 158 -10.65 4.56 -3.35
N LEU A 159 -10.16 5.13 -2.26
CA LEU A 159 -9.53 6.45 -2.19
C LEU A 159 -8.18 6.35 -1.49
N SER A 160 -7.26 7.18 -1.95
CA SER A 160 -5.96 7.42 -1.32
C SER A 160 -5.63 8.91 -1.47
N TYR A 161 -4.55 9.33 -0.82
CA TYR A 161 -4.05 10.69 -0.82
C TYR A 161 -2.56 10.70 -1.15
N ILE A 162 -2.14 11.65 -1.98
CA ILE A 162 -0.72 11.96 -2.16
C ILE A 162 -0.43 13.30 -1.50
N MET A 163 0.63 13.35 -0.70
CA MET A 163 1.14 14.55 -0.09
C MET A 163 2.43 14.97 -0.77
N HIS A 164 2.48 16.21 -1.23
CA HIS A 164 3.73 16.81 -1.67
C HIS A 164 4.45 17.42 -0.49
N ALA A 165 5.77 17.32 -0.47
CA ALA A 165 6.61 18.04 0.48
C ALA A 165 7.94 18.43 -0.15
N THR A 166 8.67 19.32 0.51
CA THR A 166 10.01 19.73 0.11
C THR A 166 10.98 19.38 1.22
N LEU A 167 11.96 18.54 0.91
CA LEU A 167 13.10 18.24 1.76
C LEU A 167 14.21 19.25 1.47
N LYS A 168 14.49 20.16 2.41
CA LYS A 168 15.55 21.17 2.31
C LYS A 168 16.84 20.67 2.95
N VAL A 169 17.96 20.95 2.29
CA VAL A 169 19.32 20.65 2.74
C VAL A 169 20.02 21.95 3.13
N THR A 170 20.57 21.99 4.33
CA THR A 170 21.39 23.09 4.84
C THR A 170 22.82 22.57 5.02
N PRO A 171 23.77 22.99 4.16
CA PRO A 171 25.14 22.51 4.25
C PRO A 171 25.78 22.77 5.61
N SER A 172 26.60 21.82 6.09
CA SER A 172 27.34 22.00 7.34
C SER A 172 28.27 23.22 7.23
N SER A 173 28.37 24.03 8.29
CA SER A 173 29.36 25.13 8.34
C SER A 173 30.79 24.58 8.20
N SER A 174 31.64 25.31 7.49
CA SER A 174 33.07 25.01 7.33
C SER A 174 33.82 24.85 8.66
N SER A 175 33.28 25.42 9.75
CA SER A 175 33.83 25.40 11.11
C SER A 175 33.30 24.28 12.01
N ALA A 176 32.37 23.45 11.53
CA ALA A 176 31.80 22.36 12.33
C ALA A 176 32.82 21.23 12.54
N THR A 177 32.91 20.73 13.77
CA THR A 177 33.75 19.58 14.15
C THR A 177 33.32 18.28 13.47
N GLN A 178 32.03 18.16 13.11
CA GLN A 178 31.51 17.09 12.24
C GLN A 178 30.77 17.73 11.06
N LYS A 179 31.27 17.49 9.84
CA LYS A 179 30.69 18.01 8.61
C LYS A 179 29.49 17.17 8.17
N ARG A 180 28.32 17.42 8.75
CA ARG A 180 27.06 16.81 8.30
C ARG A 180 26.06 17.89 7.89
N ASP A 181 25.44 17.71 6.73
CA ASP A 181 24.33 18.55 6.29
C ASP A 181 23.16 18.40 7.26
N ALA A 182 22.46 19.49 7.55
CA ALA A 182 21.21 19.47 8.29
C ALA A 182 20.03 19.44 7.32
N TYR A 183 18.95 18.78 7.72
CA TYR A 183 17.75 18.59 6.90
C TYR A 183 16.51 19.14 7.58
N SER A 184 15.55 19.61 6.79
CA SER A 184 14.22 20.03 7.25
C SER A 184 13.18 19.75 6.19
N VAL A 185 11.94 19.45 6.59
CA VAL A 185 10.83 19.21 5.67
C VAL A 185 9.79 20.33 5.75
N THR A 186 9.24 20.71 4.59
CA THR A 186 8.04 21.55 4.49
C THR A 186 6.96 20.78 3.77
N PHE A 187 5.83 20.54 4.42
CA PHE A 187 4.67 19.87 3.81
C PHE A 187 3.87 20.84 2.94
N GLY A 188 3.41 20.34 1.80
CA GLY A 188 2.63 21.05 0.80
C GLY A 188 1.19 20.54 0.72
N GLU A 189 0.61 20.60 -0.48
CA GLU A 189 -0.77 20.16 -0.69
C GLU A 189 -0.93 18.65 -0.60
N GLU A 190 -2.06 18.23 -0.06
CA GLU A 190 -2.55 16.86 -0.10
C GLU A 190 -3.65 16.75 -1.17
N THR A 191 -3.48 15.83 -2.12
CA THR A 191 -4.46 15.59 -3.19
C THR A 191 -5.10 14.23 -3.06
N ARG A 192 -6.45 14.21 -3.02
CA ARG A 192 -7.26 12.99 -3.08
C ARG A 192 -7.35 12.45 -4.51
N PHE A 193 -7.27 11.14 -4.65
CA PHE A 193 -7.50 10.42 -5.91
C PHE A 193 -8.16 9.06 -5.63
N SER A 194 -8.63 8.38 -6.68
CA SER A 194 -9.47 7.19 -6.51
C SER A 194 -9.34 6.16 -7.61
N THR A 195 -9.74 4.93 -7.30
CA THR A 195 -9.96 3.83 -8.25
C THR A 195 -11.30 3.13 -8.01
N HIS A 196 -11.73 2.32 -8.96
CA HIS A 196 -12.84 1.37 -8.81
C HIS A 196 -12.36 -0.09 -8.73
N MET A 197 -11.07 -0.33 -8.99
CA MET A 197 -10.46 -1.65 -8.87
C MET A 197 -10.43 -2.07 -7.40
N ASN A 198 -10.78 -3.33 -7.14
CA ASN A 198 -10.80 -3.90 -5.80
C ASN A 198 -10.79 -5.43 -5.87
N GLU A 199 -10.34 -6.04 -4.78
CA GLU A 199 -10.39 -7.46 -4.52
C GLU A 199 -11.20 -7.67 -3.24
N ALA A 200 -12.27 -8.46 -3.33
CA ALA A 200 -13.17 -8.75 -2.21
C ALA A 200 -13.68 -7.50 -1.45
N GLY A 201 -13.90 -6.38 -2.17
CA GLY A 201 -14.40 -5.14 -1.57
C GLY A 201 -13.36 -4.31 -0.83
N ARG A 202 -12.06 -4.59 -1.00
CA ARG A 202 -10.93 -3.76 -0.56
C ARG A 202 -10.03 -3.41 -1.75
N GLY A 203 -9.36 -2.27 -1.69
CA GLY A 203 -8.45 -1.85 -2.75
C GLY A 203 -7.94 -0.45 -2.52
N PHE A 204 -6.95 -0.08 -3.31
CA PHE A 204 -6.27 1.22 -3.22
C PHE A 204 -5.64 1.50 -1.85
N GLU A 205 -5.18 0.43 -1.21
CA GLU A 205 -4.39 0.47 0.01
C GLU A 205 -2.92 0.50 -0.44
N LEU A 206 -2.43 1.72 -0.66
CA LEU A 206 -1.18 1.97 -1.40
C LEU A 206 0.03 1.96 -0.47
N SER A 207 0.79 0.87 -0.49
CA SER A 207 1.81 0.56 0.52
C SER A 207 3.25 0.85 0.10
N GLU A 208 3.52 1.39 -1.09
CA GLU A 208 4.84 1.92 -1.48
C GLU A 208 4.75 2.83 -2.73
N LEU A 209 5.79 3.63 -2.96
CA LEU A 209 6.11 4.34 -4.20
C LEU A 209 7.51 3.97 -4.73
N ALA A 210 7.61 3.62 -6.01
CA ALA A 210 8.90 3.38 -6.66
C ALA A 210 8.95 3.98 -8.07
N TRP A 211 10.12 4.52 -8.44
CA TRP A 211 10.39 4.86 -9.83
C TRP A 211 10.86 3.63 -10.57
N PHE A 212 10.24 3.34 -11.72
CA PHE A 212 10.70 2.29 -12.63
C PHE A 212 10.40 2.68 -14.07
N ASN A 213 11.41 2.56 -14.94
CA ASN A 213 11.28 2.83 -16.36
C ASN A 213 10.69 4.22 -16.67
N GLY A 214 11.10 5.25 -15.91
CA GLY A 214 10.60 6.63 -16.05
C GLY A 214 9.13 6.81 -15.65
N LYS A 215 8.61 5.93 -14.80
CA LYS A 215 7.24 5.98 -14.27
C LYS A 215 7.29 5.94 -12.75
N LEU A 216 6.56 6.83 -12.10
CA LEU A 216 6.27 6.68 -10.67
C LEU A 216 5.14 5.68 -10.51
N LEU A 217 5.42 4.59 -9.80
CA LEU A 217 4.49 3.49 -9.54
C LEU A 217 4.04 3.51 -8.07
N ALA A 218 2.80 3.12 -7.83
CA ALA A 218 2.20 2.89 -6.52
C ALA A 218 1.61 1.47 -6.47
N PHE A 219 1.70 0.82 -5.31
CA PHE A 219 1.44 -0.61 -5.18
C PHE A 219 0.27 -0.85 -4.23
N ASP A 220 -0.80 -1.49 -4.71
CA ASP A 220 -1.98 -1.81 -3.89
C ASP A 220 -1.83 -3.19 -3.24
N ASP A 221 -1.75 -3.24 -1.90
CA ASP A 221 -1.49 -4.46 -1.12
C ASP A 221 -2.69 -5.42 -1.07
N ARG A 222 -3.83 -5.02 -1.61
CA ARG A 222 -5.03 -5.86 -1.65
C ARG A 222 -5.19 -6.58 -2.96
N THR A 223 -5.07 -5.84 -4.05
CA THR A 223 -5.33 -6.34 -5.40
C THR A 223 -4.07 -6.85 -6.08
N GLY A 224 -2.89 -6.55 -5.54
CA GLY A 224 -1.61 -6.77 -6.21
C GLY A 224 -1.38 -5.86 -7.42
N ILE A 225 -2.27 -4.89 -7.67
CA ILE A 225 -2.17 -3.98 -8.82
C ILE A 225 -1.04 -2.98 -8.62
N VAL A 226 -0.23 -2.82 -9.65
CA VAL A 226 0.76 -1.76 -9.79
C VAL A 226 0.16 -0.64 -10.63
N PHE A 227 -0.02 0.52 -10.00
CA PHE A 227 -0.55 1.72 -10.63
C PHE A 227 0.55 2.67 -11.04
N ARG A 228 0.53 3.15 -12.27
CA ARG A 228 1.29 4.34 -12.65
C ARG A 228 0.56 5.61 -12.20
N LEU A 229 1.27 6.46 -11.47
CA LEU A 229 0.79 7.80 -11.14
C LEU A 229 1.08 8.78 -12.28
N LYS A 230 0.06 9.55 -12.66
CA LYS A 230 0.11 10.57 -13.72
C LYS A 230 -0.34 11.92 -13.20
N HIS A 231 0.34 12.97 -13.65
CA HIS A 231 0.07 14.37 -13.30
C HIS A 231 0.26 14.72 -11.82
N PHE A 232 0.98 13.88 -11.07
CA PHE A 232 1.23 14.13 -9.67
C PHE A 232 2.11 15.37 -9.47
N GLU A 233 2.97 15.75 -10.42
CA GLU A 233 3.85 16.92 -10.31
C GLU A 233 3.11 18.26 -10.43
N GLY A 234 1.88 18.27 -10.95
CA GLY A 234 1.16 19.49 -11.31
C GLY A 234 -0.31 19.25 -11.51
N VAL A 235 -1.00 18.88 -10.42
CA VAL A 235 -2.44 18.60 -10.42
C VAL A 235 -3.21 19.86 -10.79
N SER A 236 -4.09 19.74 -11.77
CA SER A 236 -4.97 20.84 -12.19
C SER A 236 -6.31 20.30 -12.68
N ARG A 237 -7.27 21.21 -12.89
CA ARG A 237 -8.60 20.84 -13.42
C ARG A 237 -8.53 20.13 -14.78
N THR A 238 -7.52 20.43 -15.60
CA THR A 238 -7.34 19.81 -16.93
C THR A 238 -6.39 18.62 -16.93
N LYS A 239 -5.60 18.45 -15.86
CA LYS A 239 -4.68 17.32 -15.64
C LYS A 239 -4.83 16.85 -14.19
N PRO A 240 -5.92 16.12 -13.88
CA PRO A 240 -6.11 15.60 -12.53
C PRO A 240 -5.07 14.50 -12.26
N LEU A 241 -4.75 14.31 -10.97
CA LEU A 241 -4.00 13.15 -10.50
C LEU A 241 -4.74 11.87 -10.90
N GLN A 242 -4.03 10.94 -11.53
CA GLN A 242 -4.58 9.68 -12.01
C GLN A 242 -3.69 8.52 -11.59
N ALA A 243 -4.33 7.43 -11.17
CA ALA A 243 -3.70 6.13 -10.98
C ALA A 243 -4.15 5.20 -12.12
N ILE A 244 -3.21 4.79 -12.97
CA ILE A 244 -3.48 3.95 -14.14
C ILE A 244 -2.99 2.53 -13.83
N PRO A 245 -3.86 1.51 -13.76
CA PRO A 245 -3.41 0.13 -13.61
C PRO A 245 -2.52 -0.25 -14.79
N GLU A 246 -1.30 -0.73 -14.53
CA GLU A 246 -0.40 -1.22 -15.57
C GLU A 246 -0.12 -2.73 -15.43
N HIS A 247 -0.03 -3.24 -14.20
CA HIS A 247 0.22 -4.67 -13.93
C HIS A 247 -0.61 -5.16 -12.74
N ILE A 248 -0.79 -6.49 -12.64
CA ILE A 248 -1.33 -7.18 -11.47
C ILE A 248 -0.37 -8.30 -11.10
N ILE A 249 0.05 -8.35 -9.84
CA ILE A 249 1.02 -9.30 -9.31
C ILE A 249 0.30 -10.23 -8.35
N MET A 250 0.45 -11.53 -8.54
CA MET A 250 -0.23 -12.54 -7.73
C MET A 250 0.63 -12.96 -6.53
N GLU A 251 0.00 -13.36 -5.44
CA GLU A 251 0.70 -13.78 -4.22
C GLU A 251 1.57 -15.04 -4.43
N GLY A 252 2.64 -15.14 -3.63
CA GLY A 252 3.47 -16.35 -3.55
C GLY A 252 4.29 -16.59 -4.81
N ASP A 253 4.25 -17.81 -5.32
CA ASP A 253 4.94 -18.25 -6.54
C ASP A 253 4.32 -17.74 -7.85
N GLY A 254 3.24 -16.94 -7.74
CA GLY A 254 2.53 -16.35 -8.86
C GLY A 254 1.34 -17.18 -9.37
N PHE A 255 1.09 -18.37 -8.83
CA PHE A 255 -0.02 -19.25 -9.25
C PHE A 255 -1.24 -19.20 -8.31
N ASN A 256 -1.30 -18.22 -7.41
CA ASN A 256 -2.42 -17.97 -6.52
C ASN A 256 -3.48 -17.07 -7.17
N GLY A 257 -4.75 -17.22 -6.78
CA GLY A 257 -5.86 -16.38 -7.24
C GLY A 257 -6.00 -15.05 -6.49
N LYS A 258 -5.20 -14.83 -5.45
CA LYS A 258 -5.16 -13.62 -4.62
C LYS A 258 -4.00 -12.70 -5.03
N GLY A 259 -4.24 -11.40 -5.08
CA GLY A 259 -3.21 -10.40 -5.33
C GLY A 259 -2.10 -10.39 -4.27
N GLN A 260 -0.87 -10.10 -4.68
CA GLN A 260 0.25 -9.97 -3.76
C GLN A 260 0.02 -8.81 -2.78
N LYS A 261 0.26 -9.07 -1.50
CA LYS A 261 0.34 -8.03 -0.48
C LYS A 261 1.67 -7.30 -0.62
N HIS A 262 1.70 -6.25 -1.44
CA HIS A 262 2.88 -5.40 -1.62
C HIS A 262 3.15 -4.59 -0.36
N GLU A 263 4.40 -4.57 0.07
CA GLU A 263 4.83 -3.83 1.26
C GLU A 263 6.07 -2.99 1.00
N TRP A 264 6.82 -3.29 -0.05
CA TRP A 264 7.99 -2.55 -0.45
C TRP A 264 8.30 -2.84 -1.92
N ALA A 265 9.02 -1.91 -2.56
CA ALA A 265 9.47 -2.05 -3.92
C ALA A 265 10.75 -1.24 -4.14
N THR A 266 11.69 -1.81 -4.90
CA THR A 266 12.96 -1.15 -5.23
C THR A 266 13.49 -1.64 -6.58
N VAL A 267 14.46 -0.93 -7.14
CA VAL A 267 15.06 -1.28 -8.43
C VAL A 267 16.48 -1.78 -8.24
N LYS A 268 16.74 -3.00 -8.70
CA LYS A 268 18.08 -3.59 -8.73
C LYS A 268 18.42 -4.00 -10.14
N ASP A 269 19.56 -3.51 -10.63
CA ASP A 269 20.14 -3.89 -11.92
C ASP A 269 19.17 -3.75 -13.12
N GLY A 270 18.25 -2.79 -13.02
CA GLY A 270 17.27 -2.48 -14.07
C GLY A 270 15.98 -3.31 -14.02
N GLU A 271 15.80 -4.14 -13.00
CA GLU A 271 14.55 -4.86 -12.69
C GLU A 271 13.88 -4.27 -11.45
N LEU A 272 12.55 -4.29 -11.43
CA LEU A 272 11.73 -3.87 -10.29
C LEU A 272 11.45 -5.06 -9.38
N TYR A 273 11.93 -5.01 -8.15
CA TYR A 273 11.65 -5.99 -7.09
C TYR A 273 10.49 -5.47 -6.26
N MET A 274 9.49 -6.33 -6.01
CA MET A 274 8.28 -6.03 -5.25
C MET A 274 8.05 -7.15 -4.26
N GLY A 275 8.11 -6.84 -2.97
CA GLY A 275 7.97 -7.86 -1.94
C GLY A 275 6.81 -7.63 -1.01
N SER A 276 6.54 -8.68 -0.24
CA SER A 276 5.57 -8.68 0.84
C SER A 276 6.26 -8.58 2.21
N VAL A 277 5.52 -8.90 3.27
CA VAL A 277 5.87 -8.69 4.69
C VAL A 277 7.18 -9.40 5.09
N GLY A 278 7.57 -10.46 4.38
CA GLY A 278 8.84 -11.16 4.62
C GLY A 278 8.86 -12.05 5.87
N LYS A 279 7.68 -12.54 6.28
CA LYS A 279 7.52 -13.56 7.33
C LYS A 279 6.37 -14.50 6.98
N GLU A 280 6.32 -15.64 7.65
CA GLU A 280 5.19 -16.57 7.58
C GLU A 280 3.85 -15.86 7.91
N PHE A 281 2.79 -16.26 7.21
CA PHE A 281 1.43 -15.91 7.63
C PHE A 281 1.01 -16.86 8.74
N THR A 282 0.72 -16.30 9.90
CA THR A 282 0.39 -17.03 11.12
C THR A 282 -0.96 -16.58 11.66
N ASP A 283 -1.68 -17.48 12.31
CA ASP A 283 -2.76 -17.09 13.21
C ASP A 283 -2.21 -16.57 14.56
N ASN A 284 -3.09 -16.11 15.45
CA ASN A 284 -2.71 -15.59 16.77
C ASN A 284 -2.32 -16.69 17.77
N ASP A 285 -2.51 -17.96 17.44
CA ASP A 285 -2.03 -19.10 18.22
C ASP A 285 -0.59 -19.48 17.81
N GLY A 286 -0.03 -18.80 16.81
CA GLY A 286 1.32 -19.02 16.29
C GLY A 286 1.41 -20.14 15.26
N ASN A 287 0.29 -20.66 14.76
CA ASN A 287 0.29 -21.67 13.70
C ASN A 287 0.58 -21.00 12.36
N VAL A 288 1.52 -21.56 11.60
CA VAL A 288 1.77 -21.14 10.22
C VAL A 288 0.63 -21.64 9.33
N ILE A 289 0.01 -20.72 8.60
CA ILE A 289 -1.13 -20.98 7.71
C ILE A 289 -0.88 -20.52 6.27
N GLY A 290 0.28 -19.94 5.99
CA GLY A 290 0.71 -19.57 4.64
C GLY A 290 2.17 -19.08 4.59
N ASP A 291 2.81 -19.22 3.43
CA ASP A 291 4.19 -18.77 3.19
C ASP A 291 4.30 -17.76 2.03
N GLY A 292 3.18 -17.36 1.43
CA GLY A 292 3.13 -16.44 0.28
C GLY A 292 3.83 -15.09 0.51
N ASN A 293 3.88 -14.63 1.76
CA ASN A 293 4.56 -13.39 2.17
C ASN A 293 6.11 -13.45 2.10
N LEU A 294 6.68 -14.64 1.88
CA LEU A 294 8.13 -14.86 1.77
C LEU A 294 8.65 -14.76 0.32
N TRP A 295 7.74 -14.59 -0.65
CA TRP A 295 8.07 -14.46 -2.06
C TRP A 295 8.25 -13.00 -2.47
N VAL A 296 9.10 -12.77 -3.47
CA VAL A 296 9.35 -11.48 -4.09
C VAL A 296 9.10 -11.61 -5.59
N ALA A 297 8.19 -10.77 -6.11
CA ALA A 297 8.00 -10.64 -7.54
C ALA A 297 9.06 -9.72 -8.13
N VAL A 298 9.60 -10.09 -9.28
CA VAL A 298 10.59 -9.30 -10.00
C VAL A 298 10.14 -9.11 -11.43
N MET A 299 10.09 -7.85 -11.84
CA MET A 299 9.62 -7.43 -13.15
C MET A 299 10.76 -6.81 -13.96
N ASP A 300 10.94 -7.30 -15.18
CA ASP A 300 11.91 -6.73 -16.10
C ASP A 300 11.38 -5.46 -16.80
N ARG A 301 12.20 -4.85 -17.67
CA ARG A 301 11.80 -3.63 -18.40
C ARG A 301 10.74 -3.87 -19.48
N ALA A 302 10.54 -5.11 -19.91
CA ALA A 302 9.49 -5.50 -20.85
C ALA A 302 8.15 -5.71 -20.14
N GLY A 303 8.17 -5.87 -18.81
CA GLY A 303 7.00 -6.12 -17.98
C GLY A 303 6.76 -7.59 -17.69
N GLU A 304 7.71 -8.47 -18.02
CA GLU A 304 7.65 -9.90 -17.68
C GLU A 304 7.94 -10.05 -16.19
N VAL A 305 7.15 -10.89 -15.52
CA VAL A 305 7.21 -11.09 -14.06
C VAL A 305 7.62 -12.52 -13.76
N ARG A 306 8.57 -12.65 -12.83
CA ARG A 306 8.97 -13.91 -12.21
C ARG A 306 8.89 -13.78 -10.69
N HIS A 307 8.71 -14.89 -10.00
CA HIS A 307 8.61 -14.93 -8.54
C HIS A 307 9.84 -15.64 -7.97
N GLU A 308 10.52 -14.98 -7.04
CA GLU A 308 11.66 -15.52 -6.32
C GLU A 308 11.26 -15.85 -4.89
N ASP A 309 11.65 -17.03 -4.43
CA ASP A 309 11.54 -17.39 -3.03
C ASP A 309 12.67 -16.77 -2.21
N TRP A 310 12.31 -15.88 -1.29
CA TRP A 310 13.25 -15.16 -0.43
C TRP A 310 13.27 -15.68 1.01
N THR A 311 12.68 -16.85 1.27
CA THR A 311 12.62 -17.47 2.61
C THR A 311 13.97 -17.48 3.32
N ALA A 312 15.04 -17.91 2.64
CA ALA A 312 16.39 -17.97 3.22
C ALA A 312 16.96 -16.58 3.53
N ASN A 313 16.68 -15.58 2.69
CA ASN A 313 17.14 -14.21 2.87
C ASN A 313 16.49 -13.58 4.11
N PHE A 314 15.16 -13.72 4.25
CA PHE A 314 14.44 -13.26 5.43
C PHE A 314 14.85 -14.00 6.71
N ALA A 315 15.13 -15.31 6.63
CA ALA A 315 15.69 -16.07 7.75
C ALA A 315 17.08 -15.57 8.17
N ALA A 316 17.96 -15.25 7.21
CA ALA A 316 19.28 -14.69 7.49
C ALA A 316 19.17 -13.33 8.22
N VAL A 317 18.23 -12.48 7.78
CA VAL A 317 17.96 -11.20 8.45
C VAL A 317 17.42 -11.39 9.87
N ARG A 318 16.45 -12.29 10.07
CA ARG A 318 15.95 -12.65 11.41
C ARG A 318 17.07 -13.10 12.34
N LYS A 319 17.95 -13.97 11.84
CA LYS A 319 19.11 -14.46 12.59
C LYS A 319 20.07 -13.33 12.96
N ALA A 320 20.39 -12.43 12.04
CA ALA A 320 21.25 -11.27 12.30
C ALA A 320 20.65 -10.31 13.36
N LEU A 321 19.33 -10.28 13.49
CA LEU A 321 18.61 -9.52 14.51
C LEU A 321 18.43 -10.26 15.85
N ASN A 322 18.86 -11.52 15.94
CA ASN A 322 18.59 -12.42 17.07
C ASN A 322 17.08 -12.63 17.32
N CYS A 323 16.29 -12.67 16.25
CA CYS A 323 14.84 -12.87 16.25
C CYS A 323 14.46 -14.12 15.44
N GLU A 324 15.20 -15.20 15.63
CA GLU A 324 14.87 -16.51 15.06
C GLU A 324 13.51 -17.00 15.60
N TRP A 325 12.87 -17.93 14.88
CA TRP A 325 11.54 -18.44 15.24
C TRP A 325 11.46 -18.90 16.71
N PRO A 326 10.39 -18.54 17.46
CA PRO A 326 9.14 -17.91 17.01
C PRO A 326 9.17 -16.39 16.89
N GLY A 327 10.33 -15.75 17.10
CA GLY A 327 10.53 -14.35 16.75
C GLY A 327 10.32 -14.08 15.26
N TYR A 328 10.10 -12.81 14.93
CA TYR A 328 9.77 -12.39 13.58
C TYR A 328 10.21 -10.96 13.29
N VAL A 329 10.22 -10.64 12.00
CA VAL A 329 10.52 -9.31 11.46
C VAL A 329 9.45 -9.01 10.42
N VAL A 330 8.94 -7.78 10.42
CA VAL A 330 8.00 -7.28 9.39
C VAL A 330 8.75 -6.29 8.53
N HIS A 331 8.76 -6.53 7.22
CA HIS A 331 9.45 -5.75 6.21
C HIS A 331 8.46 -4.92 5.39
N GLU A 332 8.56 -3.59 5.49
CA GLU A 332 7.80 -2.63 4.67
C GLU A 332 8.72 -1.57 4.05
N ALA A 333 10.04 -1.70 4.23
CA ALA A 333 10.97 -0.69 3.75
C ALA A 333 12.30 -1.35 3.41
N ILE A 334 12.49 -1.66 2.13
CA ILE A 334 13.68 -2.30 1.57
C ILE A 334 14.11 -1.53 0.32
N GLU A 335 15.37 -1.10 0.27
CA GLU A 335 15.97 -0.49 -0.91
C GLU A 335 17.27 -1.18 -1.29
N TRP A 336 17.50 -1.23 -2.60
CA TRP A 336 18.76 -1.62 -3.17
C TRP A 336 19.66 -0.38 -3.39
N SER A 337 20.89 -0.40 -2.89
CA SER A 337 21.88 0.64 -3.20
C SER A 337 22.75 0.20 -4.38
N PRO A 338 22.58 0.79 -5.58
CA PRO A 338 23.46 0.49 -6.72
C PRO A 338 24.90 0.97 -6.50
N VAL A 339 25.10 2.03 -5.71
CA VAL A 339 26.44 2.57 -5.40
C VAL A 339 27.21 1.63 -4.48
N ARG A 340 26.54 1.06 -3.47
CA ARG A 340 27.18 0.24 -2.44
C ARG A 340 27.19 -1.25 -2.75
N ARG A 341 26.36 -1.68 -3.70
CA ARG A 341 26.06 -3.10 -3.97
C ARG A 341 25.50 -3.83 -2.75
N GLN A 342 24.56 -3.20 -2.04
CA GLN A 342 24.01 -3.72 -0.80
C GLN A 342 22.51 -3.48 -0.71
N TRP A 343 21.82 -4.41 -0.04
CA TRP A 343 20.45 -4.23 0.41
C TRP A 343 20.43 -3.45 1.72
N PHE A 344 19.53 -2.48 1.81
CA PHE A 344 19.21 -1.76 3.03
C PHE A 344 17.78 -2.07 3.43
N ILE A 345 17.59 -2.48 4.67
CA ILE A 345 16.29 -2.88 5.21
C ILE A 345 16.05 -2.10 6.50
N LEU A 346 14.92 -1.40 6.57
CA LEU A 346 14.43 -0.76 7.78
C LEU A 346 13.16 -1.49 8.20
N PRO A 347 13.24 -2.50 9.10
CA PRO A 347 12.05 -3.26 9.47
C PRO A 347 10.99 -2.37 10.10
N ARG A 348 9.72 -2.62 9.78
CA ARG A 348 8.61 -2.02 10.53
C ARG A 348 8.62 -2.53 11.96
N ARG A 349 8.69 -3.87 12.09
CA ARG A 349 8.59 -4.58 13.36
C ARG A 349 9.74 -5.55 13.56
N VAL A 350 10.20 -5.67 14.80
CA VAL A 350 11.19 -6.66 15.23
C VAL A 350 10.76 -7.21 16.59
N SER A 351 10.61 -8.53 16.70
CA SER A 351 10.21 -9.19 17.94
C SER A 351 10.94 -10.51 18.12
N THR A 352 11.38 -10.78 19.36
CA THR A 352 11.86 -12.10 19.78
C THR A 352 10.72 -13.01 20.27
N GLU A 353 9.52 -12.47 20.40
CA GLU A 353 8.31 -13.19 20.84
C GLU A 353 7.46 -13.61 19.63
N PRO A 354 6.62 -14.66 19.77
CA PRO A 354 5.66 -15.06 18.74
C PRO A 354 4.79 -13.90 18.26
N TYR A 355 4.38 -13.96 16.99
CA TYR A 355 3.46 -12.99 16.41
C TYR A 355 2.09 -13.05 17.09
N ASN A 356 1.57 -11.87 17.43
CA ASN A 356 0.20 -11.62 17.80
C ASN A 356 -0.18 -10.23 17.26
N ASP A 357 -1.33 -10.13 16.61
CA ASP A 357 -1.80 -8.89 15.96
C ASP A 357 -1.78 -7.66 16.88
N MET A 358 -2.33 -7.76 18.08
CA MET A 358 -2.40 -6.64 19.04
C MET A 358 -1.03 -6.28 19.63
N GLU A 359 -0.21 -7.29 19.92
CA GLU A 359 1.13 -7.05 20.47
C GLU A 359 2.09 -6.49 19.42
N ASP A 360 1.89 -6.83 18.13
CA ASP A 360 2.70 -6.37 17.01
C ASP A 360 2.66 -4.85 16.84
N GLU A 361 1.53 -4.21 17.15
CA GLU A 361 1.39 -2.75 17.09
C GLU A 361 2.47 -2.01 17.89
N LYS A 362 3.01 -2.65 18.94
CA LYS A 362 4.04 -2.11 19.84
C LYS A 362 5.45 -2.63 19.55
N ARG A 363 5.68 -3.35 18.44
CA ARG A 363 6.99 -3.92 18.06
C ARG A 363 7.79 -3.06 17.10
N GLY A 364 7.53 -1.75 17.07
CA GLY A 364 8.22 -0.77 16.24
C GLY A 364 9.75 -0.83 16.38
N SER A 365 10.45 -0.70 15.26
CA SER A 365 11.90 -0.88 15.19
C SER A 365 12.69 0.42 15.05
N ASN A 366 13.95 0.40 15.48
CA ASN A 366 14.97 1.40 15.18
C ASN A 366 16.17 0.81 14.42
N LYS A 367 16.05 -0.40 13.88
CA LYS A 367 17.13 -1.15 13.24
C LYS A 367 17.32 -0.72 11.78
N VAL A 368 18.58 -0.69 11.35
CA VAL A 368 18.99 -0.58 9.95
C VAL A 368 19.83 -1.81 9.64
N ILE A 369 19.39 -2.61 8.67
CA ILE A 369 20.14 -3.79 8.24
C ILE A 369 20.80 -3.46 6.91
N ILE A 370 22.08 -3.78 6.79
CA ILE A 370 22.87 -3.62 5.58
C ILE A 370 23.39 -5.00 5.19
N ALA A 371 22.87 -5.56 4.11
CA ALA A 371 23.20 -6.91 3.66
C ALA A 371 23.97 -6.87 2.33
N SER A 372 24.92 -7.78 2.16
CA SER A 372 25.50 -8.07 0.85
C SER A 372 24.43 -8.55 -0.14
N GLU A 373 24.72 -8.48 -1.43
CA GLU A 373 23.80 -8.88 -2.49
C GLU A 373 23.22 -10.29 -2.32
N ASP A 374 24.03 -11.21 -1.80
CA ASP A 374 23.70 -12.62 -1.54
C ASP A 374 23.31 -12.92 -0.07
N PHE A 375 23.13 -11.87 0.75
CA PHE A 375 22.82 -11.98 2.18
C PHE A 375 23.85 -12.77 3.03
N SER A 376 25.04 -13.08 2.48
CA SER A 376 26.10 -13.81 3.20
C SER A 376 26.77 -12.98 4.31
N SER A 377 26.72 -11.64 4.19
CA SER A 377 27.21 -10.70 5.18
C SER A 377 26.11 -9.70 5.53
N ILE A 378 25.69 -9.70 6.80
CA ILE A 378 24.65 -8.80 7.30
C ILE A 378 25.20 -7.99 8.47
N GLN A 379 25.06 -6.66 8.38
CA GLN A 379 25.37 -5.73 9.46
C GLN A 379 24.07 -5.14 10.00
N VAL A 380 24.00 -5.00 11.32
CA VAL A 380 22.89 -4.32 11.99
C VAL A 380 23.41 -3.04 12.63
N ARG A 381 22.69 -1.95 12.39
CA ARG A 381 22.87 -0.63 12.99
C ARG A 381 21.57 -0.19 13.65
N GLU A 382 21.66 0.87 14.43
CA GLU A 382 20.51 1.50 15.08
C GLU A 382 20.47 2.98 14.70
N VAL A 383 19.26 3.52 14.57
CA VAL A 383 19.02 4.94 14.33
C VAL A 383 18.05 5.50 15.36
N GLY A 384 18.49 6.52 16.09
CA GLY A 384 17.70 7.11 17.15
C GLY A 384 17.26 6.08 18.20
N LYS A 385 16.07 6.27 18.78
CA LYS A 385 15.52 5.40 19.81
C LYS A 385 14.36 4.55 19.30
N VAL A 386 14.15 3.39 19.91
CA VAL A 386 12.93 2.61 19.72
C VAL A 386 11.74 3.42 20.21
N THR A 387 10.73 3.57 19.33
CA THR A 387 9.42 4.10 19.69
C THR A 387 8.40 3.00 19.38
N PRO A 388 7.87 2.29 20.39
CA PRO A 388 7.15 1.02 20.20
C PRO A 388 6.04 1.04 19.13
N LEU A 389 5.30 2.14 19.04
CA LEU A 389 4.18 2.27 18.10
C LEU A 389 4.59 2.70 16.68
N ARG A 390 5.83 3.14 16.48
CA ARG A 390 6.34 3.68 15.20
C ARG A 390 7.17 2.62 14.51
N GLY A 391 6.70 2.12 13.36
CA GLY A 391 7.45 1.23 12.50
C GLY A 391 7.82 1.90 11.19
N PHE A 392 9.01 1.64 10.66
CA PHE A 392 9.37 2.11 9.31
C PHE A 392 8.43 1.53 8.27
N SER A 393 7.93 2.39 7.38
CA SER A 393 6.96 2.02 6.34
C SER A 393 7.45 2.32 4.92
N SER A 394 8.48 3.15 4.74
CA SER A 394 9.18 3.34 3.47
C SER A 394 10.43 4.18 3.68
N PHE A 395 11.42 4.08 2.80
CA PHE A 395 12.53 5.02 2.74
C PHE A 395 13.09 5.15 1.33
N LYS A 396 13.89 6.19 1.10
CA LYS A 396 14.69 6.37 -0.11
C LYS A 396 16.05 6.97 0.24
N PHE A 397 17.09 6.65 -0.53
CA PHE A 397 18.36 7.36 -0.46
C PHE A 397 18.20 8.77 -1.03
N VAL A 398 18.73 9.77 -0.32
CA VAL A 398 18.73 11.15 -0.80
C VAL A 398 19.62 11.26 -2.04
N PRO A 399 19.12 11.77 -3.19
CA PRO A 399 19.90 11.85 -4.41
C PRO A 399 21.18 12.65 -4.23
N ARG A 400 22.23 12.25 -4.93
CA ARG A 400 23.57 12.88 -4.86
C ARG A 400 24.17 12.86 -3.43
N SER A 401 23.85 11.83 -2.65
CA SER A 401 24.49 11.56 -1.36
C SER A 401 25.38 10.32 -1.38
N ASP A 402 25.64 9.72 -2.55
CA ASP A 402 26.35 8.42 -2.67
C ASP A 402 25.73 7.34 -1.77
N ASP A 403 24.39 7.31 -1.76
CA ASP A 403 23.55 6.47 -0.91
C ASP A 403 23.97 6.48 0.56
N SER A 404 24.47 7.61 1.07
CA SER A 404 24.92 7.76 2.45
C SER A 404 23.88 8.41 3.37
N VAL A 405 22.84 9.03 2.81
CA VAL A 405 21.77 9.68 3.56
C VAL A 405 20.42 9.10 3.15
N ILE A 406 19.59 8.80 4.14
CA ILE A 406 18.27 8.20 3.98
C ILE A 406 17.20 9.18 4.48
N VAL A 407 16.14 9.35 3.70
CA VAL A 407 14.86 9.88 4.18
C VAL A 407 13.90 8.72 4.38
N ALA A 408 13.28 8.63 5.57
CA ALA A 408 12.43 7.51 5.93
C ALA A 408 11.11 7.97 6.56
N ILE A 409 10.07 7.16 6.34
CA ILE A 409 8.75 7.30 6.95
C ILE A 409 8.59 6.23 8.01
N LYS A 410 8.01 6.61 9.15
CA LYS A 410 7.47 5.66 10.12
C LYS A 410 5.97 5.88 10.26
N SER A 411 5.17 4.84 10.08
CA SER A 411 3.74 4.91 10.34
C SER A 411 3.37 4.34 11.71
N VAL A 412 2.24 4.79 12.23
CA VAL A 412 1.62 4.33 13.47
C VAL A 412 0.21 3.94 13.15
N GLU A 413 -0.19 2.77 13.62
CA GLU A 413 -1.56 2.29 13.60
C GLU A 413 -1.85 1.63 14.94
N VAL A 414 -2.96 2.03 15.55
CA VAL A 414 -3.51 1.41 16.76
C VAL A 414 -4.99 1.20 16.50
N GLU A 415 -5.38 -0.05 16.25
CA GLU A 415 -6.73 -0.41 15.79
C GLU A 415 -7.78 -0.07 16.86
N ASP A 416 -7.51 -0.39 18.12
CA ASP A 416 -8.41 -0.13 19.25
C ASP A 416 -8.69 1.37 19.47
N GLU A 417 -7.70 2.21 19.20
CA GLU A 417 -7.82 3.68 19.31
C GLU A 417 -8.34 4.32 18.01
N GLN A 418 -8.50 3.53 16.93
CA GLN A 418 -8.78 4.02 15.59
C GLN A 418 -7.81 5.12 15.14
N ARG A 419 -6.56 5.05 15.63
CA ARG A 419 -5.56 6.11 15.50
C ARG A 419 -4.51 5.73 14.47
N GLN A 420 -4.34 6.61 13.49
CA GLN A 420 -3.28 6.52 12.49
C GLN A 420 -2.52 7.84 12.41
N THR A 421 -1.21 7.78 12.27
CA THR A 421 -0.35 8.94 11.97
C THR A 421 0.96 8.46 11.37
N SER A 422 1.77 9.37 10.85
CA SER A 422 3.09 9.06 10.31
C SER A 422 4.11 10.14 10.61
N TYR A 423 5.38 9.77 10.58
CA TYR A 423 6.50 10.64 10.85
C TYR A 423 7.54 10.50 9.74
N ILE A 424 8.21 11.59 9.40
CA ILE A 424 9.34 11.61 8.48
C ILE A 424 10.62 11.97 9.24
N THR A 425 11.73 11.31 8.92
CA THR A 425 13.05 11.55 9.52
C THR A 425 14.14 11.44 8.44
N VAL A 426 15.31 12.00 8.73
CA VAL A 426 16.51 11.86 7.89
C VAL A 426 17.68 11.45 8.76
N PHE A 427 18.46 10.48 8.28
CA PHE A 427 19.66 9.99 8.96
C PHE A 427 20.70 9.51 7.95
N ASP A 428 21.97 9.43 8.37
CA ASP A 428 23.02 8.80 7.57
C ASP A 428 23.10 7.28 7.80
N VAL A 429 23.76 6.56 6.89
CA VAL A 429 23.91 5.10 6.95
C VAL A 429 24.68 4.60 8.18
N ASP A 430 25.36 5.48 8.90
CA ASP A 430 26.03 5.19 10.16
C ASP A 430 25.08 5.30 11.38
N GLY A 431 23.83 5.73 11.16
CA GLY A 431 22.79 5.85 12.18
C GLY A 431 22.69 7.23 12.83
N ASN A 432 23.43 8.24 12.33
CA ASN A 432 23.35 9.59 12.87
C ASN A 432 22.10 10.30 12.34
N VAL A 433 21.24 10.75 13.25
CA VAL A 433 20.03 11.50 12.91
C VAL A 433 20.41 12.90 12.42
N LEU A 434 19.96 13.25 11.21
CA LEU A 434 20.18 14.56 10.56
C LEU A 434 18.92 15.44 10.56
N MET A 435 17.76 14.82 10.78
CA MET A 435 16.47 15.47 11.03
C MET A 435 15.66 14.56 11.95
N GLU A 436 15.29 15.06 13.12
CA GLU A 436 14.41 14.35 14.07
C GLU A 436 13.06 14.01 13.44
N GLU A 437 12.40 12.99 13.98
CA GLU A 437 11.06 12.57 13.54
C GLU A 437 10.07 13.74 13.60
N THR A 438 9.57 14.16 12.44
CA THR A 438 8.58 15.22 12.28
C THR A 438 7.26 14.61 11.85
N GLU A 439 6.17 14.89 12.56
CA GLU A 439 4.85 14.36 12.21
C GLU A 439 4.37 14.88 10.86
N ILE A 440 3.87 13.98 10.02
CA ILE A 440 3.27 14.28 8.73
C ILE A 440 1.80 14.66 8.98
N PRO A 441 1.34 15.84 8.52
CA PRO A 441 -0.01 16.30 8.81
C PRO A 441 -1.07 15.37 8.19
N GLY A 442 -2.27 15.37 8.78
CA GLY A 442 -3.45 14.72 8.21
C GLY A 442 -3.88 13.42 8.88
N ALA A 443 -3.15 12.93 9.90
CA ALA A 443 -3.51 11.76 10.72
C ALA A 443 -3.83 10.50 9.89
N LYS A 444 -2.91 10.16 8.97
CA LYS A 444 -2.99 9.00 8.07
C LYS A 444 -1.75 8.13 8.20
N LYS A 445 -1.89 6.88 7.80
CA LYS A 445 -0.79 5.96 7.57
C LYS A 445 -0.21 6.27 6.18
N TYR A 446 1.02 6.77 6.14
CA TYR A 446 1.76 7.01 4.91
C TYR A 446 2.81 5.92 4.77
N GLU A 447 2.77 5.21 3.63
CA GLU A 447 3.53 3.97 3.44
C GLU A 447 4.36 3.95 2.17
N GLY A 448 4.34 5.01 1.36
CA GLY A 448 5.30 5.16 0.27
C GLY A 448 5.87 6.55 0.23
N VAL A 449 7.19 6.67 0.05
CA VAL A 449 7.86 7.94 -0.24
C VAL A 449 8.71 7.81 -1.49
N ALA A 450 8.62 8.80 -2.37
CA ALA A 450 9.50 8.93 -3.52
C ALA A 450 9.94 10.38 -3.71
N PHE A 451 11.08 10.57 -4.36
CA PHE A 451 11.43 11.88 -4.89
C PHE A 451 10.52 12.22 -6.06
N ALA A 452 10.07 13.47 -6.16
CA ALA A 452 9.14 13.92 -7.19
C ALA A 452 9.73 13.85 -8.61
N HIS A 453 11.05 13.66 -8.73
CA HIS A 453 11.76 13.42 -9.98
C HIS A 453 12.48 12.08 -9.91
N ASP A 454 12.64 11.43 -11.05
CA ASP A 454 13.47 10.23 -11.19
C ASP A 454 14.95 10.63 -11.17
N TRP A 455 15.71 10.10 -10.22
CA TRP A 455 17.14 10.38 -10.05
C TRP A 455 18.02 9.16 -10.39
N SER A 456 17.42 8.10 -10.94
CA SER A 456 18.11 6.84 -11.28
C SER A 456 19.01 6.91 -12.51
#